data_AF-A0A2V7WVP8-F1
#
_entry.id   AF-A0A2V7WVP8-F1
#
_cell.length_a   1.000
_cell.length_b   1.000
_cell.length_c   1.000
_cell.angle_alpha   90.00
_cell.angle_beta   90.00
_cell.angle_gamma   90.00
#
_symmetry.space_group_name_H-M   'P 1'
#
loop_
_entity.id
_entity.type
_entity.pdbx_description
1 polymer ?
#
loop_
_entity_poly.entity_id
_entity_poly.type
_entity_poly.pdbx_seq_one_letter_code
_entity_poly.pdbx_strand_id
1 'polypeptide(L)'
;MPNPHFDDLRHRFDAFAARVGERARPRARPGAGPPGALSDDYWANVQDLFTRDVSARAFRDLFAYDAQDAFRYFTREVDLDGVWPRPWYQRYPLAAWKVFLATAFRLSPARRVMFALAVPLLALVWLRFLLASIAGGQWEVPSVFTFALVSATLMFALLMIELRDKLALKGDLEIARQIQFGLLP
;
A
#
# COMPACT_ATOMS: atom_id res chain seq x y z
N MET A 1 -42.71 11.35 -13.93
CA MET A 1 -43.08 10.12 -14.67
C MET A 1 -42.11 9.01 -14.23
N PRO A 2 -42.57 8.00 -13.47
CA PRO A 2 -41.74 6.90 -12.98
C PRO A 2 -41.29 5.99 -14.14
N ASN A 3 -40.02 5.58 -14.13
CA ASN A 3 -39.38 4.88 -15.25
C ASN A 3 -39.56 3.35 -15.10
N PRO A 4 -40.33 2.67 -15.98
CA PRO A 4 -40.79 1.28 -15.80
C PRO A 4 -39.66 0.23 -15.82
N HIS A 5 -38.45 0.61 -16.24
CA HIS A 5 -37.32 -0.30 -16.39
C HIS A 5 -36.63 -0.69 -15.08
N PHE A 6 -36.80 0.12 -14.03
CA PHE A 6 -36.19 -0.13 -12.71
C PHE A 6 -36.99 -1.11 -11.86
N ASP A 7 -38.31 -1.17 -12.05
CA ASP A 7 -39.17 -2.07 -11.29
C ASP A 7 -39.04 -3.52 -11.76
N ASP A 8 -38.83 -3.75 -13.07
CA ASP A 8 -38.55 -5.08 -13.63
C ASP A 8 -37.22 -5.66 -13.10
N LEU A 9 -36.19 -4.82 -12.97
CA LEU A 9 -34.89 -5.22 -12.40
C LEU A 9 -35.00 -5.60 -10.91
N ARG A 10 -35.81 -4.86 -10.14
CA ARG A 10 -36.07 -5.18 -8.73
C ARG A 10 -36.80 -6.50 -8.58
N HIS A 11 -37.87 -6.72 -9.34
CA HIS A 11 -38.60 -7.99 -9.32
C HIS A 11 -37.74 -9.19 -9.72
N ARG A 12 -36.86 -9.02 -10.71
CA ARG A 12 -35.90 -10.06 -11.11
C ARG A 12 -34.87 -10.36 -10.03
N PHE A 13 -34.41 -9.32 -9.32
CA PHE A 13 -33.48 -9.46 -8.22
C PHE A 13 -34.13 -10.15 -7.01
N ASP A 14 -35.37 -9.78 -6.68
CA ASP A 14 -36.13 -10.39 -5.59
C ASP A 14 -36.44 -11.87 -5.87
N ALA A 15 -36.82 -12.20 -7.10
CA ALA A 15 -37.05 -13.58 -7.53
C ALA A 15 -35.75 -14.42 -7.50
N PHE A 16 -34.61 -13.82 -7.82
CA PHE A 16 -33.30 -14.47 -7.70
C PHE A 16 -32.92 -14.69 -6.23
N ALA A 17 -33.08 -13.67 -5.38
CA ALA A 17 -32.79 -13.74 -3.94
C ALA A 17 -33.63 -14.81 -3.24
N ALA A 18 -34.92 -14.91 -3.58
CA ALA A 18 -35.81 -15.94 -3.05
C ALA A 18 -35.34 -17.35 -3.42
N ARG A 19 -34.95 -17.55 -4.69
CA ARG A 19 -34.50 -18.86 -5.20
C ARG A 19 -33.14 -19.29 -4.65
N VAL A 20 -32.25 -18.33 -4.38
CA VAL A 20 -30.96 -18.57 -3.69
C VAL A 20 -31.19 -18.87 -2.21
N GLY A 21 -32.10 -18.15 -1.55
CA GLY A 21 -32.50 -18.39 -0.16
C GLY A 21 -33.11 -19.78 0.06
N GLU A 22 -33.88 -20.30 -0.90
CA GLU A 22 -34.41 -21.67 -0.83
C GLU A 22 -33.33 -22.74 -1.01
N ARG A 23 -32.35 -22.54 -1.90
CA ARG A 23 -31.19 -23.45 -2.07
C ARG A 23 -30.24 -23.42 -0.87
N ALA A 24 -30.21 -22.33 -0.12
CA ALA A 24 -29.35 -22.14 1.04
C ALA A 24 -29.92 -22.72 2.34
N ARG A 25 -31.15 -23.25 2.37
CA ARG A 25 -31.69 -23.94 3.55
C ARG A 25 -31.06 -25.33 3.67
N PRO A 26 -30.14 -25.57 4.63
CA PRO A 26 -29.56 -26.88 4.82
C PRO A 26 -30.64 -27.79 5.41
N ARG A 27 -30.86 -28.96 4.80
CA ARG A 27 -31.67 -30.03 5.38
C ARG A 27 -30.95 -30.47 6.67
N ALA A 28 -31.46 -30.05 7.82
CA ALA A 28 -30.79 -30.19 9.10
C ALA A 28 -30.43 -31.65 9.40
N ARG A 29 -29.13 -31.95 9.53
CA ARG A 29 -28.63 -33.14 10.22
C ARG A 29 -28.39 -32.76 11.69
N PRO A 30 -28.96 -33.49 12.64
CA PRO A 30 -28.74 -33.20 14.06
C PRO A 30 -27.30 -33.59 14.41
N GLY A 31 -26.47 -32.61 14.78
CA GLY A 31 -25.12 -32.84 15.33
C GLY A 31 -23.97 -32.01 14.75
N ALA A 32 -24.20 -31.16 13.73
CA ALA A 32 -23.15 -30.25 13.27
C ALA A 32 -23.19 -28.93 14.06
N GLY A 33 -22.10 -28.60 14.75
CA GLY A 33 -21.93 -27.32 15.44
C GLY A 33 -22.09 -26.10 14.52
N PRO A 34 -22.33 -24.90 15.08
CA PRO A 34 -22.73 -23.72 14.29
C PRO A 34 -21.65 -23.33 13.26
N PRO A 35 -22.01 -22.99 12.01
CA PRO A 35 -21.06 -22.61 10.95
C PRO A 35 -20.37 -21.24 11.14
N GLY A 36 -20.48 -20.61 12.32
CA GLY A 36 -20.02 -19.25 12.59
C GLY A 36 -18.74 -19.12 13.44
N ALA A 37 -18.23 -20.22 14.01
CA ALA A 37 -17.10 -20.13 14.95
C ALA A 37 -15.76 -19.76 14.31
N LEU A 38 -15.57 -20.01 13.01
CA LEU A 38 -14.30 -19.71 12.33
C LEU A 38 -14.17 -18.25 11.87
N SER A 39 -15.28 -17.53 11.65
CA SER A 39 -15.21 -16.15 11.16
C SER A 39 -14.92 -15.15 12.26
N ASP A 40 -15.64 -15.26 13.37
CA ASP A 40 -15.62 -14.23 14.41
C ASP A 40 -14.31 -14.29 15.19
N ASP A 41 -13.83 -15.50 15.49
CA ASP A 41 -12.54 -15.73 16.12
C ASP A 41 -11.36 -15.35 15.20
N TYR A 42 -11.46 -15.60 13.89
CA TYR A 42 -10.42 -15.20 12.92
C TYR A 42 -10.28 -13.68 12.85
N TRP A 43 -11.39 -12.96 12.69
CA TRP A 43 -11.37 -11.50 12.60
C TRP A 43 -10.95 -10.86 13.92
N ALA A 44 -11.37 -11.43 15.06
CA ALA A 44 -10.92 -10.99 16.38
C ALA A 44 -9.40 -11.18 16.54
N ASN A 45 -8.84 -12.33 16.12
CA ASN A 45 -7.40 -12.58 16.18
C ASN A 45 -6.60 -11.66 15.24
N VAL A 46 -7.10 -11.39 14.03
CA VAL A 46 -6.49 -10.44 13.10
C VAL A 46 -6.54 -9.03 13.67
N GLN A 47 -7.68 -8.61 14.20
CA GLN A 47 -7.82 -7.30 14.83
C GLN A 47 -6.90 -7.18 16.04
N ASP A 48 -6.84 -8.18 16.93
CA ASP A 48 -5.93 -8.20 18.07
C ASP A 48 -4.48 -8.07 17.60
N LEU A 49 -4.04 -8.89 16.63
CA LEU A 49 -2.69 -8.82 16.06
C LEU A 49 -2.31 -7.42 15.57
N PHE A 50 -3.25 -6.69 14.94
CA PHE A 50 -2.99 -5.35 14.42
C PHE A 50 -3.23 -4.22 15.42
N THR A 51 -3.87 -4.46 16.57
CA THR A 51 -4.22 -3.41 17.54
C THR A 51 -3.50 -3.53 18.89
N ARG A 52 -2.93 -4.68 19.22
CA ARG A 52 -2.36 -5.00 20.54
C ARG A 52 -1.32 -3.99 21.03
N ASP A 53 -0.51 -3.47 20.11
CA ASP A 53 0.62 -2.58 20.43
C ASP A 53 0.47 -1.16 19.84
N VAL A 54 -0.67 -0.84 19.22
CA VAL A 54 -0.89 0.46 18.59
C VAL A 54 -1.43 1.45 19.62
N SER A 55 -0.54 2.19 20.27
CA SER A 55 -0.91 3.32 21.14
C SER A 55 -0.86 4.65 20.39
N ALA A 56 -1.73 5.60 20.77
CA ALA A 56 -1.71 6.95 20.21
C ALA A 56 -0.39 7.71 20.48
N ARG A 57 0.35 7.33 21.53
CA ARG A 57 1.71 7.83 21.80
C ARG A 57 2.72 7.25 20.81
N ALA A 58 2.77 5.93 20.67
CA ALA A 58 3.64 5.25 19.71
C ALA A 58 3.40 5.75 18.27
N PHE A 59 2.15 5.99 17.88
CA PHE A 59 1.84 6.56 16.57
C PHE A 59 2.38 7.98 16.39
N ARG A 60 2.25 8.83 17.42
CA ARG A 60 2.83 10.19 17.39
C ARG A 60 4.34 10.16 17.36
N ASP A 61 4.98 9.29 18.13
CA ASP A 61 6.43 9.17 18.16
C ASP A 61 6.98 8.69 16.82
N LEU A 62 6.32 7.71 16.19
CA LEU A 62 6.62 7.24 14.84
C LEU A 62 6.56 8.38 13.80
N PHE A 63 5.52 9.21 13.86
CA PHE A 63 5.34 10.32 12.91
C PHE A 63 6.25 11.51 13.17
N ALA A 64 6.44 11.89 14.44
CA ALA A 64 7.16 13.10 14.81
C ALA A 64 8.68 12.89 14.79
N TYR A 65 9.15 11.76 15.31
CA TYR A 65 10.58 11.51 15.48
C TYR A 65 11.11 10.54 14.44
N ASP A 66 10.55 9.34 14.34
CA ASP A 66 11.13 8.29 13.49
C ASP A 66 11.04 8.65 12.00
N ALA A 67 9.91 9.20 11.54
CA ALA A 67 9.77 9.63 10.16
C ALA A 67 10.68 10.81 9.82
N GLN A 68 10.84 11.77 10.75
CA GLN A 68 11.70 12.93 10.54
C GLN A 68 13.18 12.53 10.54
N ASP A 69 13.60 11.65 11.44
CA ASP A 69 14.98 11.16 11.51
C ASP A 69 15.32 10.25 10.33
N ALA A 70 14.40 9.38 9.91
CA ALA A 70 14.55 8.62 8.68
C ALA A 70 14.71 9.56 7.49
N PHE A 71 13.84 10.56 7.35
CA PHE A 71 13.93 11.54 6.27
C PHE A 71 15.26 12.30 6.28
N ARG A 72 15.70 12.78 7.44
CA ARG A 72 16.99 13.46 7.62
C ARG A 72 18.15 12.53 7.24
N TYR A 73 18.12 11.28 7.66
CA TYR A 73 19.13 10.29 7.33
C TYR A 73 19.22 10.04 5.82
N PHE A 74 18.07 9.87 5.14
CA PHE A 74 18.03 9.65 3.69
C PHE A 74 18.45 10.88 2.88
N THR A 75 18.14 12.09 3.35
CA THR A 75 18.45 13.34 2.65
C THR A 75 19.85 13.88 2.96
N ARG A 76 20.51 13.45 4.04
CA ARG A 76 21.85 13.92 4.43
C ARG A 76 22.93 13.69 3.36
N GLU A 77 22.81 12.61 2.59
CA GLU A 77 23.76 12.28 1.51
C GLU A 77 23.35 12.91 0.16
N VAL A 78 22.21 13.59 0.11
CA VAL A 78 21.72 14.29 -1.08
C VAL A 78 22.13 15.75 -0.97
N ASP A 79 22.99 16.22 -1.89
CA ASP A 79 23.32 17.65 -1.99
C ASP A 79 22.06 18.45 -2.38
N LEU A 80 21.33 18.96 -1.38
CA LEU A 80 20.16 19.81 -1.55
C LEU A 80 20.49 21.29 -1.35
N ASP A 81 21.67 21.61 -0.81
CA ASP A 81 22.07 22.97 -0.46
C ASP A 81 22.14 23.87 -1.70
N GLY A 82 22.61 23.33 -2.83
CA GLY A 82 22.60 24.03 -4.12
C GLY A 82 21.22 24.19 -4.76
N VAL A 83 20.13 23.69 -4.17
CA VAL A 83 18.75 23.73 -4.73
C VAL A 83 17.88 24.78 -4.04
N TRP A 84 18.05 24.99 -2.73
CA TRP A 84 17.25 25.93 -1.95
C TRP A 84 17.26 27.40 -2.41
N PRO A 85 18.35 27.97 -2.97
CA PRO A 85 18.31 29.35 -3.44
C PRO A 85 17.51 29.53 -4.75
N ARG A 86 17.01 28.46 -5.39
CA ARG A 86 16.24 28.56 -6.65
C ARG A 86 14.77 28.96 -6.43
N PRO A 87 14.11 29.54 -7.46
CA PRO A 87 12.67 29.79 -7.44
C PRO A 87 11.84 28.52 -7.21
N TRP A 88 10.61 28.63 -6.68
CA TRP A 88 9.85 27.47 -6.23
C TRP A 88 9.52 26.43 -7.30
N TYR A 89 9.22 26.88 -8.50
CA TYR A 89 8.93 26.02 -9.63
C TYR A 89 10.16 25.25 -10.13
N GLN A 90 11.37 25.64 -9.74
CA GLN A 90 12.61 24.90 -9.99
C GLN A 90 13.08 24.13 -8.75
N ARG A 91 12.89 24.69 -7.56
CA ARG A 91 13.41 24.14 -6.30
C ARG A 91 12.82 22.76 -6.03
N TYR A 92 11.50 22.62 -6.10
CA TYR A 92 10.83 21.38 -5.70
C TYR A 92 11.02 20.25 -6.71
N PRO A 93 10.87 20.46 -8.03
CA PRO A 93 11.12 19.40 -9.00
C PRO A 93 12.57 18.92 -8.99
N LEU A 94 13.54 19.84 -8.85
CA LEU A 94 14.94 19.48 -8.83
C LEU A 94 15.34 18.74 -7.55
N ALA A 95 14.81 19.15 -6.39
CA ALA A 95 15.00 18.43 -5.14
C ALA A 95 14.40 17.01 -5.23
N ALA A 96 13.17 16.89 -5.73
CA ALA A 96 12.52 15.60 -5.95
C ALA A 96 13.32 14.70 -6.90
N TRP A 97 13.86 15.25 -7.99
CA TRP A 97 14.71 14.53 -8.93
C TRP A 97 16.02 14.04 -8.31
N LYS A 98 16.71 14.89 -7.53
CA LYS A 98 17.92 14.50 -6.79
C LYS A 98 17.65 13.37 -5.81
N VAL A 99 16.55 13.46 -5.04
CA VAL A 99 16.13 12.40 -4.11
C VAL A 99 15.75 11.11 -4.85
N PHE A 100 15.03 11.21 -5.96
CA PHE A 100 14.69 10.08 -6.82
C PHE A 100 15.95 9.36 -7.32
N LEU A 101 16.93 10.09 -7.86
CA LEU A 101 18.20 9.52 -8.32
C LEU A 101 18.98 8.87 -7.19
N ALA A 102 19.15 9.57 -6.06
CA ALA A 102 19.83 9.03 -4.90
C ALA A 102 19.20 7.72 -4.41
N THR A 103 17.86 7.66 -4.39
CA THR A 103 17.10 6.46 -4.05
C THR A 103 17.31 5.35 -5.09
N ALA A 104 17.25 5.67 -6.38
CA ALA A 104 17.45 4.71 -7.46
C ALA A 104 18.86 4.08 -7.43
N PHE A 105 19.89 4.86 -7.07
CA PHE A 105 21.26 4.37 -6.97
C PHE A 105 21.49 3.43 -5.79
N ARG A 106 20.73 3.58 -4.70
CA ARG A 106 20.77 2.67 -3.54
C ARG A 106 20.11 1.31 -3.81
N LEU A 107 19.32 1.19 -4.88
CA LEU A 107 18.68 -0.05 -5.28
C LEU A 107 19.58 -0.91 -6.17
N SER A 108 19.39 -2.24 -6.10
CA SER A 108 20.02 -3.20 -7.00
C SER A 108 19.60 -2.98 -8.46
N PRO A 109 20.37 -3.45 -9.46
CA PRO A 109 20.11 -3.13 -10.88
C PRO A 109 18.69 -3.45 -11.34
N ALA A 110 18.15 -4.63 -10.98
CA ALA A 110 16.79 -5.02 -11.33
C ALA A 110 15.73 -4.14 -10.64
N ARG A 111 15.90 -3.87 -9.33
CA ARG A 111 14.98 -3.02 -8.56
C ARG A 111 15.00 -1.57 -9.04
N ARG A 112 16.15 -1.08 -9.46
CA ARG A 112 16.30 0.26 -10.05
C ARG A 112 15.44 0.43 -11.29
N VAL A 113 15.39 -0.56 -12.19
CA VAL A 113 14.55 -0.51 -13.38
C VAL A 113 13.08 -0.48 -13.00
N MET A 114 12.64 -1.35 -12.09
CA MET A 114 11.27 -1.34 -11.59
C MET A 114 10.90 -0.01 -10.94
N PHE A 115 11.78 0.56 -10.12
CA PHE A 115 11.60 1.87 -9.48
C PHE A 115 11.47 2.99 -10.53
N ALA A 116 12.37 2.99 -11.51
CA ALA A 116 12.41 3.99 -12.57
C ALA A 116 11.19 3.94 -13.50
N LEU A 117 10.48 2.81 -13.55
CA LEU A 117 9.20 2.69 -14.25
C LEU A 117 8.02 3.03 -13.34
N ALA A 118 8.00 2.50 -12.11
CA ALA A 118 6.88 2.64 -11.19
C ALA A 118 6.64 4.08 -10.77
N VAL A 119 7.70 4.81 -10.37
CA VAL A 119 7.57 6.17 -9.83
C VAL A 119 7.04 7.15 -10.90
N PRO A 120 7.63 7.24 -12.11
CA PRO A 120 7.12 8.17 -13.11
C PRO A 120 5.73 7.79 -13.60
N LEU A 121 5.43 6.49 -13.76
CA LEU A 121 4.10 6.05 -14.16
C LEU A 121 3.04 6.45 -13.12
N LEU A 122 3.33 6.23 -11.84
CA LEU A 122 2.45 6.63 -10.74
C LEU A 122 2.27 8.16 -10.69
N ALA A 123 3.37 8.91 -10.85
CA ALA A 123 3.34 10.37 -10.86
C ALA A 123 2.51 10.93 -12.03
N LEU A 124 2.62 10.33 -13.22
CA LEU A 124 1.83 10.71 -14.40
C LEU A 124 0.35 10.43 -14.20
N VAL A 125 -0.01 9.29 -13.59
CA VAL A 125 -1.39 8.96 -13.23
C VAL A 125 -1.97 10.00 -12.28
N TRP A 126 -1.25 10.35 -11.21
CA TRP A 126 -1.67 11.38 -10.26
C TRP A 126 -1.76 12.77 -10.89
N LEU A 127 -0.81 13.13 -11.76
CA LEU A 127 -0.83 14.41 -12.46
C LEU A 127 -2.02 14.51 -13.42
N ARG A 128 -2.28 13.47 -14.22
CA ARG A 128 -3.46 13.39 -15.09
C ARG A 128 -4.75 13.48 -14.26
N PHE A 129 -4.78 12.79 -13.12
CA PHE A 129 -5.91 12.85 -12.20
C PHE A 129 -6.15 14.28 -11.70
N LEU A 130 -5.12 14.95 -11.18
CA LEU A 130 -5.20 16.30 -10.65
C LEU A 130 -5.63 17.32 -11.72
N LEU A 131 -5.04 17.26 -12.92
CA LEU A 131 -5.39 18.14 -14.03
C LEU A 131 -6.84 17.97 -14.47
N ALA A 132 -7.32 16.72 -14.56
CA ALA A 132 -8.71 16.43 -14.89
C ALA A 132 -9.69 16.91 -13.79
N SER A 133 -9.33 16.76 -12.50
CA SER A 133 -10.12 17.30 -11.38
C SER A 133 -10.30 18.82 -11.49
N ILE A 134 -9.21 19.54 -11.74
CA ILE A 134 -9.21 21.00 -11.77
C ILE A 134 -9.96 21.52 -13.00
N ALA A 135 -9.81 20.86 -14.15
CA ALA A 135 -10.46 21.25 -15.39
C ALA A 135 -11.97 20.91 -15.45
N GLY A 136 -12.54 20.28 -14.41
CA GLY A 136 -13.93 19.80 -14.43
C GLY A 136 -14.19 18.72 -15.49
N GLY A 137 -13.14 18.04 -15.93
CA GLY A 137 -13.20 17.05 -17.01
C GLY A 137 -13.87 15.75 -16.56
N GLN A 138 -14.50 15.04 -17.51
CA GLN A 138 -15.03 13.71 -17.25
C GLN A 138 -13.89 12.70 -17.11
N TRP A 139 -14.04 11.80 -16.15
CA TRP A 139 -13.09 10.73 -15.87
C TRP A 139 -13.25 9.60 -16.88
N GLU A 140 -12.21 9.31 -17.65
CA GLU A 140 -12.05 7.96 -18.21
C GLU A 140 -11.63 7.01 -17.08
N VAL A 141 -12.59 6.67 -16.21
CA VAL A 141 -12.37 5.82 -15.04
C VAL A 141 -11.59 4.53 -15.37
N PRO A 142 -11.87 3.81 -16.49
CA PRO A 142 -11.18 2.56 -16.78
C PRO A 142 -9.67 2.73 -17.03
N SER A 143 -9.26 3.78 -17.76
CA SER A 143 -7.86 3.96 -18.16
C SER A 143 -7.02 4.45 -16.98
N VAL A 144 -7.48 5.47 -16.25
CA VAL A 144 -6.81 6.01 -15.06
C VAL A 144 -6.66 4.92 -13.99
N PHE A 145 -7.72 4.15 -13.75
CA PHE A 145 -7.69 3.07 -12.76
C PHE A 145 -6.70 1.96 -13.15
N THR A 146 -6.65 1.57 -14.43
CA THR A 146 -5.72 0.54 -14.90
C THR A 146 -4.26 0.96 -14.71
N PHE A 147 -3.89 2.17 -15.13
CA PHE A 147 -2.52 2.65 -14.95
C PHE A 147 -2.18 2.89 -13.48
N ALA A 148 -3.13 3.35 -12.66
CA ALA A 148 -2.96 3.47 -11.21
C ALA A 148 -2.68 2.10 -10.59
N LEU A 149 -3.47 1.09 -10.95
CA LEU A 149 -3.31 -0.26 -10.44
C LEU A 149 -1.96 -0.85 -10.85
N VAL A 150 -1.58 -0.76 -12.12
CA VAL A 150 -0.29 -1.28 -12.60
C VAL A 150 0.89 -0.60 -11.90
N SER A 151 0.88 0.72 -11.79
CA SER A 151 1.96 1.47 -11.13
C SER A 151 2.02 1.18 -9.62
N ALA A 152 0.87 1.09 -8.95
CA ALA A 152 0.79 0.72 -7.54
C ALA A 152 1.25 -0.72 -7.30
N THR A 153 0.86 -1.67 -8.16
CA THR A 153 1.32 -3.07 -8.09
C THR A 153 2.83 -3.15 -8.30
N LEU A 154 3.39 -2.41 -9.26
CA LEU A 154 4.84 -2.41 -9.50
C LEU A 154 5.60 -1.81 -8.30
N MET A 155 5.08 -0.74 -7.72
CA MET A 155 5.62 -0.12 -6.51
C MET A 155 5.58 -1.09 -5.32
N PHE A 156 4.43 -1.73 -5.10
CA PHE A 156 4.24 -2.70 -4.03
C PHE A 156 5.16 -3.92 -4.19
N ALA A 157 5.27 -4.47 -5.40
CA ALA A 157 6.18 -5.57 -5.68
C ALA A 157 7.63 -5.19 -5.36
N LEU A 158 8.06 -3.98 -5.73
CA LEU A 158 9.39 -3.48 -5.37
C LEU A 158 9.59 -3.42 -3.85
N LEU A 159 8.63 -2.88 -3.11
CA LEU A 159 8.68 -2.80 -1.65
C LEU A 159 8.77 -4.18 -1.01
N MET A 160 8.00 -5.16 -1.50
CA MET A 160 8.03 -6.53 -1.00
C MET A 160 9.37 -7.21 -1.23
N ILE A 161 9.98 -7.04 -2.40
CA ILE A 161 11.31 -7.59 -2.70
C ILE A 161 12.36 -6.95 -1.77
N GLU A 162 12.34 -5.63 -1.64
CA GLU A 162 13.31 -4.91 -0.79
C GLU A 162 13.14 -5.28 0.70
N LEU A 163 11.91 -5.42 1.18
CA LEU A 163 11.62 -5.80 2.55
C LEU A 163 12.07 -7.24 2.85
N ARG A 164 11.82 -8.18 1.94
CA ARG A 164 12.32 -9.56 2.05
C ARG A 164 13.83 -9.59 2.22
N ASP A 165 14.56 -8.88 1.36
CA ASP A 165 16.02 -8.88 1.37
C ASP A 165 16.56 -8.29 2.68
N LYS A 166 15.97 -7.20 3.17
CA LYS A 166 16.36 -6.59 4.45
C LYS A 166 16.06 -7.48 5.66
N LEU A 167 14.94 -8.20 5.64
CA LEU A 167 14.60 -9.13 6.70
C LEU A 167 15.52 -10.36 6.70
N ALA A 168 15.86 -10.89 5.53
CA ALA A 168 16.82 -11.98 5.39
C ALA A 168 18.20 -11.57 5.95
N LEU A 169 18.72 -10.41 5.53
CA LEU A 169 20.00 -9.89 6.02
C LEU A 169 20.00 -9.65 7.54
N LYS A 170 18.89 -9.13 8.08
CA LYS A 170 18.76 -8.92 9.53
C LYS A 170 18.78 -10.26 10.29
N GLY A 171 18.12 -11.29 9.75
CA GLY A 171 18.16 -12.65 10.30
C GLY A 171 19.59 -13.19 10.34
N ASP A 172 20.33 -13.04 9.24
CA ASP A 172 21.72 -13.49 9.15
C ASP A 172 22.64 -12.78 10.16
N LEU A 173 22.43 -11.47 10.36
CA LEU A 173 23.19 -10.68 11.34
C LEU A 173 22.89 -11.08 12.79
N GLU A 174 21.64 -11.39 13.12
CA GLU A 174 21.26 -11.82 14.47
C GLU A 174 21.85 -13.21 14.78
N ILE A 175 21.87 -14.13 13.80
CA ILE A 175 22.56 -15.42 13.93
C ILE A 175 24.07 -15.20 14.15
N ALA A 176 24.70 -14.32 13.37
CA ALA A 176 26.12 -14.00 13.54
C ALA A 176 26.41 -13.43 14.93
N ARG A 177 25.56 -12.52 15.43
CA ARG A 177 25.65 -11.96 16.78
C ARG A 177 25.54 -13.05 17.85
N GLN A 178 24.58 -13.97 17.72
CA GLN A 178 24.38 -15.07 18.68
C GLN A 178 25.61 -16.00 18.74
N ILE A 179 26.21 -16.30 17.59
CA ILE A 179 27.46 -17.08 17.53
C ILE A 179 28.62 -16.33 18.21
N GLN A 180 28.73 -15.01 17.98
CA GLN A 180 29.77 -14.19 18.62
C GLN A 180 29.62 -14.11 20.14
N PHE A 181 28.40 -13.97 20.67
CA PHE A 181 28.14 -13.99 22.11
C PHE A 181 28.42 -15.36 22.74
N GLY A 182 28.22 -16.45 22.00
CA GLY A 182 28.57 -17.81 22.46
C GLY A 182 30.09 -18.09 22.54
N LEU A 183 30.93 -17.22 21.98
CA LEU A 183 32.39 -17.36 21.95
C LEU A 183 33.13 -16.41 22.92
N LEU A 184 32.41 -15.54 23.63
CA LEU A 184 32.98 -14.72 24.69
C LEU A 184 33.03 -15.56 25.99
N PRO A 185 34.21 -15.68 26.64
CA PRO A 185 34.39 -16.51 27.84
C PRO A 185 33.70 -15.95 29.09
#